data_AF-A0AAE2DYX9-F1
#
_entry.id   AF-A0AAE2DYX9-F1
#
_cell.length_a   1.000
_cell.length_b   1.000
_cell.length_c   1.000
_cell.angle_alpha   90.00
_cell.angle_beta   90.00
_cell.angle_gamma   90.00
#
_symmetry.space_group_name_H-M   'P 1'
#
loop_
_entity.id
_entity.type
_entity.pdbx_description
1 polymer ?
#
loop_
_entity_poly.entity_id
_entity_poly.type
_entity_poly.pdbx_seq_one_letter_code
_entity_poly.pdbx_strand_id
1 'polypeptide(L)' 'MEKRLSDRDASIIAPVNGSSKSAAKEVSAQPTAIIFCVDPNDPIIGEIKAGRRVSYEVTKSDTGQQYAINVRLVSDRRNR' A
#
# COMPACT_ATOMS: atom_id res chain seq x y z
N MET A 1 8.32 65.50 -23.77
CA MET A 1 6.84 65.57 -23.92
C MET A 1 6.46 64.50 -24.94
N GLU A 2 5.53 63.56 -24.79
CA GLU A 2 4.53 63.14 -23.80
C GLU A 2 4.28 61.63 -24.07
N LYS A 3 4.55 60.74 -23.12
CA LYS A 3 3.57 59.90 -22.39
C LYS A 3 2.40 59.36 -23.25
N ARG A 4 2.25 58.03 -23.34
CA ARG A 4 1.05 57.27 -22.88
C ARG A 4 1.40 55.79 -22.65
N LEU A 5 1.03 55.32 -21.46
CA LEU A 5 1.08 53.96 -20.94
C LEU A 5 -0.14 53.14 -21.39
N SER A 6 -0.07 51.84 -21.07
CA SER A 6 -1.16 50.86 -20.85
C SER A 6 -1.35 49.84 -21.97
N ASP A 7 -1.46 48.53 -21.75
CA ASP A 7 -1.36 47.64 -20.57
C ASP A 7 -1.50 46.20 -21.12
N ARG A 8 -1.21 45.20 -20.28
CA ARG A 8 -1.65 43.78 -20.32
C ARG A 8 -0.62 42.70 -20.70
N ASP A 9 0.09 42.28 -19.67
CA ASP A 9 -0.06 40.96 -19.04
C ASP A 9 -0.45 39.79 -19.95
N ALA A 10 0.56 38.98 -20.30
CA ALA A 10 0.38 37.56 -20.51
C ALA A 10 1.73 36.88 -20.21
N SER A 11 2.01 36.63 -18.92
CA SER A 11 3.00 35.64 -18.52
C SER A 11 2.56 34.27 -19.03
N ILE A 12 3.00 33.89 -20.23
CA ILE A 12 2.93 32.49 -20.66
C ILE A 12 4.21 31.81 -20.17
N ILE A 13 4.12 31.25 -18.98
CA ILE A 13 5.08 30.29 -18.45
C ILE A 13 5.10 29.12 -19.44
N ALA A 14 6.20 28.96 -20.18
CA ALA A 14 6.40 27.80 -21.04
C ALA A 14 6.38 26.52 -20.17
N PRO A 15 5.69 25.44 -20.58
CA PRO A 15 5.69 24.21 -19.82
C PRO A 15 7.10 23.61 -19.87
N VAL A 16 7.71 23.47 -18.68
CA VAL A 16 8.95 22.76 -18.46
C VAL A 16 8.76 21.30 -18.88
N ASN A 17 9.31 20.92 -20.05
CA ASN A 17 9.52 19.52 -20.43
C ASN A 17 10.66 18.93 -19.58
N GLY A 18 10.41 18.81 -18.28
CA GLY A 18 11.17 17.94 -17.39
C GLY A 18 10.49 16.58 -17.40
N SER A 19 10.78 15.75 -18.40
CA SER A 19 10.58 14.31 -18.23
C SER A 19 11.65 13.83 -17.26
N SER A 20 11.44 14.13 -15.99
CA SER A 20 12.03 13.37 -14.91
C SER A 20 11.47 11.98 -15.07
N LYS A 21 12.23 11.09 -15.73
CA LYS A 21 12.11 9.65 -15.51
C LYS A 21 12.30 9.45 -14.01
N SER A 22 11.21 9.59 -13.25
CA SER A 22 11.07 8.90 -11.98
C SER A 22 11.13 7.45 -12.41
N ALA A 23 12.33 6.86 -12.29
CA ALA A 23 12.46 5.43 -12.24
C ALA A 23 11.53 5.05 -11.09
N ALA A 24 10.32 4.59 -11.43
CA ALA A 24 9.53 3.80 -10.53
C ALA A 24 10.49 2.67 -10.17
N LYS A 25 11.14 2.83 -9.01
CA LYS A 25 12.01 1.83 -8.45
C LYS A 25 11.05 0.68 -8.28
N GLU A 26 11.15 -0.31 -9.17
CA GLU A 26 10.44 -1.55 -9.05
C GLU A 26 10.97 -2.14 -7.75
N VAL A 27 10.30 -1.76 -6.65
CA VAL A 27 10.45 -2.41 -5.37
C VAL A 27 9.86 -3.76 -5.65
N SER A 28 10.73 -4.69 -6.04
CA SER A 28 10.53 -6.11 -5.82
C SER A 28 10.26 -6.24 -4.33
N ALA A 29 9.00 -6.05 -3.94
CA ALA A 29 8.55 -6.21 -2.58
C ALA A 29 8.79 -7.67 -2.27
N GLN A 30 9.90 -7.96 -1.58
CA GLN A 30 10.11 -9.29 -1.08
C GLN A 30 8.91 -9.64 -0.21
N PRO A 31 8.30 -10.81 -0.40
CA PRO A 31 7.15 -11.19 0.39
C PRO A 31 7.55 -11.20 1.87
N THR A 32 7.02 -10.23 2.63
CA THR A 32 7.26 -10.13 4.06
C THR A 32 6.40 -11.17 4.77
N ALA A 33 7.04 -12.08 5.51
CA ALA A 33 6.32 -12.99 6.38
C ALA A 33 5.72 -12.23 7.59
N ILE A 34 4.56 -12.69 8.06
CA ILE A 34 3.91 -12.18 9.28
C ILE A 34 3.60 -13.36 10.21
N ILE A 35 3.75 -13.13 11.52
CA ILE A 35 3.53 -14.14 12.55
C ILE A 35 2.06 -14.10 12.97
N PHE A 36 1.41 -15.25 13.04
CA PHE A 36 0.03 -15.37 13.52
C PHE A 36 0.05 -15.69 15.01
N CYS A 37 -0.57 -14.82 15.82
CA CYS A 37 -0.79 -15.09 17.24
C CYS A 37 -2.20 -15.68 17.41
N VAL A 38 -2.30 -17.01 17.42
CA VAL A 38 -3.55 -17.75 17.60
C VAL A 38 -3.47 -18.65 18.82
N ASP A 39 -4.58 -18.78 19.55
CA ASP A 39 -4.67 -19.73 20.67
C ASP A 39 -4.52 -21.16 20.14
N PRO A 40 -3.69 -22.02 20.76
CA PRO A 40 -3.46 -23.39 20.30
C PRO A 40 -4.73 -24.25 20.26
N ASN A 41 -5.78 -23.88 21.00
CA ASN A 41 -7.08 -24.57 21.02
C ASN A 41 -8.08 -23.95 20.03
N ASP A 42 -7.72 -22.86 19.33
CA ASP A 42 -8.59 -22.26 18.32
C ASP A 42 -8.73 -23.21 17.12
N PRO A 43 -9.96 -23.61 16.75
CA PRO A 43 -10.19 -24.52 15.62
C PRO A 43 -9.65 -23.99 14.29
N ILE A 44 -9.40 -22.68 14.16
CA ILE A 44 -8.83 -22.09 12.95
C ILE A 44 -7.46 -22.65 12.58
N ILE A 45 -6.67 -23.15 13.55
CA ILE A 45 -5.33 -23.70 13.32
C ILE A 45 -5.38 -24.89 12.35
N GLY A 46 -6.43 -25.71 12.41
CA GLY A 46 -6.60 -26.85 11.49
C GLY A 46 -7.03 -26.46 10.07
N GLU A 47 -7.52 -25.23 9.89
CA GLU A 47 -8.09 -24.74 8.65
C GLU A 47 -7.13 -23.86 7.83
N ILE A 48 -6.12 -23.27 8.48
CA ILE A 48 -5.07 -22.48 7.83
C ILE A 48 -4.09 -23.43 7.15
N LYS A 49 -4.09 -23.44 5.82
CA LYS A 49 -3.27 -24.32 4.98
C LYS A 49 -2.56 -23.52 3.89
N ALA A 50 -1.45 -24.04 3.39
CA ALA A 50 -0.75 -23.43 2.25
C ALA A 50 -1.71 -23.24 1.06
N GLY A 51 -1.65 -22.07 0.44
CA GLY A 51 -2.54 -21.69 -0.67
C GLY A 51 -3.93 -21.20 -0.26
N ARG A 52 -4.35 -21.32 1.01
CA ARG A 52 -5.59 -20.71 1.48
C ARG A 52 -5.40 -19.24 1.85
N ARG A 53 -6.45 -18.46 1.60
CA ARG A 53 -6.51 -17.03 1.93
C ARG A 53 -7.14 -16.82 3.30
N VAL A 54 -6.58 -15.87 4.05
CA VAL A 54 -7.08 -15.43 5.35
C VAL A 54 -7.13 -13.91 5.39
N SER A 55 -8.03 -13.38 6.20
CA SER A 55 -8.07 -11.96 6.58
C SER A 55 -7.50 -11.83 7.98
N TYR A 56 -6.79 -10.75 8.24
CA TYR A 56 -6.19 -10.46 9.53
C TYR A 56 -6.07 -8.96 9.71
N GLU A 57 -5.94 -8.54 10.96
CA GLU A 57 -5.53 -7.21 11.35
C GLU A 57 -4.05 -7.23 11.73
N VAL A 58 -3.34 -6.12 11.51
CA VAL A 58 -1.91 -6.00 11.84
C VAL A 58 -1.74 -5.18 13.11
N THR A 59 -0.99 -5.73 14.06
CA THR A 59 -0.47 -4.99 15.21
C THR A 59 1.06 -4.96 15.18
N LYS A 60 1.65 -3.95 15.82
CA LYS A 60 3.10 -3.81 15.98
C LYS A 60 3.45 -3.89 17.46
N SER A 61 4.45 -4.69 17.81
CA SER A 61 5.05 -4.63 19.14
C SER A 61 5.92 -3.38 19.30
N ASP A 62 6.34 -3.13 20.53
CA ASP A 62 7.28 -2.07 20.88
C ASP A 62 8.64 -2.22 20.18
N THR A 63 9.01 -3.46 19.82
CA THR A 63 10.21 -3.78 19.03
C THR A 63 10.05 -3.53 17.52
N GLY A 64 8.86 -3.11 17.08
CA GLY A 64 8.53 -2.89 15.67
C GLY A 64 8.16 -4.16 14.90
N GLN A 65 8.15 -5.34 15.54
CA GLN A 65 7.73 -6.60 14.93
C GLN A 65 6.23 -6.58 14.65
N GLN A 66 5.84 -7.00 13.45
CA GLN A 66 4.44 -7.09 13.04
C GLN A 66 3.85 -8.46 13.34
N TYR A 67 2.63 -8.47 13.86
CA TYR A 67 1.86 -9.66 14.16
C TYR A 67 0.47 -9.55 13.55
N ALA A 68 -0.04 -10.69 13.08
CA ALA A 68 -1.41 -10.82 12.64
C ALA A 68 -2.28 -11.21 13.83
N ILE A 69 -3.36 -10.45 14.03
CA ILE A 69 -4.40 -10.71 15.03
C ILE A 69 -5.76 -10.80 14.33
N ASN A 70 -6.78 -11.28 15.04
CA ASN A 70 -8.13 -11.43 14.49
C ASN A 70 -8.16 -12.20 13.16
N VAL A 71 -7.33 -13.25 13.06
CA VAL A 71 -7.20 -14.07 11.84
C VAL A 71 -8.51 -14.80 11.57
N ARG A 72 -9.01 -14.72 10.33
CA ARG A 72 -10.24 -15.39 9.89
C ARG A 72 -10.06 -15.98 8.50
N LEU A 73 -10.67 -17.13 8.26
CA LEU A 73 -10.71 -17.72 6.92
C LEU A 73 -11.53 -16.84 5.98
N VAL A 74 -10.98 -16.56 4.81
CA VAL A 74 -11.76 -15.95 3.73
C VAL A 74 -12.42 -17.08 2.97
N SER A 75 -13.75 -17.09 2.92
CA SER A 75 -14.48 -18.03 2.07
C SER A 75 -14.12 -17.74 0.62
N ASP A 76 -13.47 -18.68 -0.05
CA ASP A 76 -13.30 -18.62 -1.49
C ASP A 76 -14.67 -18.92 -2.11
N ARG A 77 -15.50 -17.88 -2.31
CA ARG A 77 -16.72 -17.98 -3.11
C ARG A 77 -16.38 -18.12 -4.60
N ARG A 78 -15.47 -19.03 -4.95
CA ARG A 78 -15.35 -19.53 -6.32
C ARG A 78 -15.79 -20.98 -6.33
N ASN A 79 -16.89 -21.17 -7.06
CA ASN A 79 -17.50 -22.43 -7.48
C ASN A 79 -18.43 -23.08 -6.46
N ARG A 80 -19.67 -22.57 -6.49
CA ARG A 80 -20.87 -23.39 -6.34
C ARG A 80 -21.14 -24.13 -7.64
#